data_AF-A0AAX6RR52-F1
#
_entry.id   AF-A0AAX6RR52-F1
#
_cell.length_a   1.000
_cell.length_b   1.000
_cell.length_c   1.000
_cell.angle_alpha   90.00
_cell.angle_beta   90.00
_cell.angle_gamma   90.00
#
_symmetry.space_group_name_H-M   'P 1'
#
loop_
_entity.id
_entity.type
_entity.pdbx_description
1 polymer ?
#
loop_
_entity_poly.entity_id
_entity_poly.type
_entity_poly.pdbx_seq_one_letter_code
_entity_poly.pdbx_strand_id
1 'polypeptide(L)'
;MSWGRAALAGSRLVGSRSASAGQPHRAAGAGGTATSEMGNSTSSLGKSATTPVNQIQETISDNCVVIFSKTSCSYCTMAKKIFQDMNVNYKVVELDMLEYGSQFQDALYKMTGERTVPRIFVNGTFIGGATDTHRLHKEGKLLPLVHQCYLKKRPDNVSFKRLQDITVRRTYLKFLCSIYLPV
;
A
#
# COMPACT_ATOMS: atom_id res chain seq x y z
N MET A 1 53.33 17.23 -16.35
CA MET A 1 52.86 18.56 -16.84
C MET A 1 52.14 19.23 -15.69
N SER A 2 52.68 20.36 -15.27
CA SER A 2 52.34 21.11 -14.06
C SER A 2 51.27 22.17 -14.34
N TRP A 3 50.72 22.69 -13.24
CA TRP A 3 49.95 23.94 -13.05
C TRP A 3 48.43 23.85 -13.28
N GLY A 4 47.58 24.45 -12.45
CA GLY A 4 47.80 25.35 -11.31
C GLY A 4 46.46 25.88 -10.75
N ARG A 5 46.50 26.34 -9.49
CA ARG A 5 45.41 26.98 -8.73
C ARG A 5 45.11 28.43 -9.16
N ALA A 6 44.06 28.98 -8.53
CA ALA A 6 43.74 30.40 -8.24
C ALA A 6 42.59 30.97 -9.10
N ALA A 7 41.72 31.91 -8.69
CA ALA A 7 41.55 32.76 -7.49
C ALA A 7 40.11 33.36 -7.56
N LEU A 8 39.37 33.52 -6.45
CA LEU A 8 39.06 34.77 -5.70
C LEU A 8 38.18 35.86 -6.36
N ALA A 9 37.36 36.47 -5.48
CA ALA A 9 36.64 37.75 -5.55
C ALA A 9 35.33 37.76 -6.36
N GLY A 10 34.23 38.39 -5.94
CA GLY A 10 33.98 39.34 -4.86
C GLY A 10 32.97 40.39 -5.33
N SER A 11 31.86 40.51 -4.60
CA SER A 11 31.01 41.71 -4.41
C SER A 11 30.27 42.36 -5.60
N ARG A 12 28.94 42.49 -5.48
CA ARG A 12 28.29 43.82 -5.37
C ARG A 12 26.83 43.78 -4.91
N LEU A 13 26.57 44.66 -3.94
CA LEU A 13 25.28 45.16 -3.46
C LEU A 13 24.63 46.14 -4.46
N VAL A 14 23.30 46.25 -4.38
CA VAL A 14 22.39 47.44 -4.45
C VAL A 14 20.97 46.85 -4.60
N GLY A 15 19.91 47.17 -3.87
CA GLY A 15 19.61 48.25 -2.92
C GLY A 15 18.42 49.09 -3.44
N SER A 16 17.21 48.90 -2.91
CA SER A 16 16.07 49.87 -2.80
C SER A 16 14.76 49.12 -2.46
N ARG A 17 14.26 49.13 -1.21
CA ARG A 17 13.40 50.13 -0.53
C ARG A 17 12.08 50.46 -1.26
N SER A 18 10.95 50.03 -0.69
CA SER A 18 9.91 50.94 -0.20
C SER A 18 8.88 50.24 0.68
N ALA A 19 8.41 50.98 1.68
CA ALA A 19 7.60 50.57 2.82
C ALA A 19 6.13 51.03 2.66
N SER A 20 5.21 50.40 3.40
CA SER A 20 3.95 50.97 3.94
C SER A 20 3.06 49.79 4.41
N ALA A 21 3.03 49.46 5.70
CA ALA A 21 2.13 50.00 6.74
C ALA A 21 0.68 49.44 6.65
N GLY A 22 0.26 48.77 7.73
CA GLY A 22 -1.13 48.31 7.93
C GLY A 22 -1.29 47.14 8.93
N GLN A 23 -1.31 47.45 10.22
CA GLN A 23 -1.86 46.64 11.34
C GLN A 23 -2.92 47.54 12.04
N PRO A 24 -3.69 47.07 13.05
CA PRO A 24 -4.37 45.79 13.28
C PRO A 24 -5.84 46.00 13.76
N HIS A 25 -6.68 44.96 13.87
CA HIS A 25 -7.83 44.98 14.79
C HIS A 25 -8.07 43.65 15.51
N ARG A 26 -8.35 43.80 16.82
CA ARG A 26 -8.56 42.84 17.92
C ARG A 26 -9.81 41.95 17.75
N ALA A 27 -9.80 40.76 18.38
CA ALA A 27 -10.65 40.45 19.54
C ALA A 27 -10.34 39.07 20.15
N ALA A 28 -10.40 39.00 21.47
CA ALA A 28 -10.21 37.85 22.34
C ALA A 28 -11.55 37.14 22.64
N GLY A 29 -11.50 35.87 23.09
CA GLY A 29 -12.64 35.18 23.68
C GLY A 29 -12.29 33.76 24.14
N ALA A 30 -12.15 33.58 25.44
CA ALA A 30 -11.96 32.30 26.13
C ALA A 30 -13.32 31.62 26.42
N GLY A 31 -13.34 30.30 26.61
CA GLY A 31 -14.46 29.58 27.20
C GLY A 31 -14.51 28.10 26.82
N GLY A 32 -14.09 27.22 27.73
CA GLY A 32 -14.20 25.77 27.57
C GLY A 32 -15.59 25.23 27.90
N THR A 33 -15.84 23.98 27.53
CA THR A 33 -16.66 23.02 28.28
C THR A 33 -16.41 21.63 27.71
N ALA A 34 -15.84 20.76 28.57
CA ALA A 34 -15.88 19.33 28.39
C ALA A 34 -17.30 18.83 28.69
N THR A 35 -17.83 17.95 27.84
CA THR A 35 -18.81 16.93 28.26
C THR A 35 -18.55 15.64 27.51
N SER A 36 -18.75 14.56 28.24
CA SER A 36 -18.35 13.18 27.98
C SER A 36 -19.24 12.43 27.00
N GLU A 37 -18.64 11.39 26.42
CA GLU A 37 -19.20 10.05 26.15
C GLU A 37 -20.49 9.88 25.35
N MET A 38 -20.38 9.16 24.22
CA MET A 38 -20.93 7.80 24.12
C MET A 38 -20.43 7.13 22.84
N GLY A 39 -19.89 5.92 22.99
CA GLY A 39 -19.59 5.04 21.87
C GLY A 39 -20.87 4.62 21.16
N ASN A 40 -20.78 4.44 19.85
CA ASN A 40 -21.75 3.65 19.12
C ASN A 40 -21.03 2.67 18.19
N SER A 41 -20.77 1.48 18.72
CA SER A 41 -20.60 0.28 17.92
C SER A 41 -21.94 -0.04 17.26
N THR A 42 -22.16 0.48 16.06
CA THR A 42 -23.20 -0.03 15.17
C THR A 42 -22.54 -0.56 13.91
N SER A 43 -22.24 -1.85 13.96
CA SER A 43 -22.19 -2.70 12.79
C SER A 43 -23.48 -2.52 11.99
N SER A 44 -23.44 -1.76 10.90
CA SER A 44 -24.44 -1.86 9.86
C SER A 44 -23.76 -1.71 8.50
N LEU A 45 -23.77 -2.83 7.77
CA LEU A 45 -23.60 -2.84 6.33
C LEU A 45 -24.64 -1.89 5.73
N GLY A 46 -24.20 -0.78 5.16
CA GLY A 46 -25.10 0.18 4.53
C GLY A 46 -24.30 1.21 3.77
N LYS A 47 -24.08 0.94 2.46
CA LYS A 47 -23.65 1.87 1.40
C LYS A 47 -23.22 3.26 1.91
N SER A 48 -22.00 3.36 2.42
CA SER A 48 -21.46 4.64 2.86
C SER A 48 -21.15 5.48 1.63
N ALA A 49 -21.48 6.77 1.68
CA ALA A 49 -20.93 7.77 0.76
C ALA A 49 -19.43 7.94 1.04
N THR A 50 -18.63 6.93 0.69
CA THR A 50 -17.21 6.89 0.99
C THR A 50 -16.43 7.64 -0.08
N THR A 51 -15.58 8.58 0.35
CA THR A 51 -14.62 9.28 -0.51
C THR A 51 -13.80 8.27 -1.34
N PRO A 52 -13.47 8.55 -2.62
CA PRO A 52 -12.67 7.65 -3.47
C PRO A 52 -11.38 7.14 -2.82
N VAL A 53 -10.72 7.98 -2.00
CA VAL A 53 -9.54 7.63 -1.22
C VAL A 53 -9.80 6.46 -0.27
N ASN A 54 -10.94 6.45 0.42
CA ASN A 54 -11.28 5.39 1.37
C ASN A 54 -11.55 4.07 0.63
N GLN A 55 -12.25 4.13 -0.51
CA GLN A 55 -12.51 2.94 -1.35
C GLN A 55 -11.21 2.36 -1.92
N ILE A 56 -10.28 3.22 -2.35
CA ILE A 56 -8.94 2.82 -2.79
C ILE A 56 -8.19 2.14 -1.65
N GLN A 57 -8.18 2.75 -0.46
CA GLN A 57 -7.46 2.23 0.70
C GLN A 57 -8.02 0.89 1.19
N GLU A 58 -9.34 0.75 1.23
CA GLU A 58 -10.03 -0.51 1.55
C GLU A 58 -9.65 -1.59 0.53
N THR A 59 -9.78 -1.29 -0.77
CA THR A 59 -9.40 -2.23 -1.84
C THR A 59 -7.95 -2.69 -1.73
N ILE A 60 -7.03 -1.76 -1.46
CA ILE A 60 -5.59 -2.00 -1.29
C ILE A 60 -5.31 -2.87 -0.05
N SER A 61 -6.08 -2.69 1.02
CA SER A 61 -5.91 -3.45 2.28
C SER A 61 -6.48 -4.87 2.15
N ASP A 62 -7.63 -5.01 1.50
CA ASP A 62 -8.35 -6.27 1.33
C ASP A 62 -7.70 -7.21 0.32
N ASN A 63 -6.92 -6.68 -0.62
CA ASN A 63 -6.29 -7.46 -1.68
C ASN A 63 -4.77 -7.46 -1.55
N CYS A 64 -4.14 -8.54 -2.02
CA CYS A 64 -2.69 -8.68 -1.93
C CYS A 64 -1.96 -7.83 -2.96
N VAL A 65 -2.47 -7.90 -4.19
CA VAL A 65 -2.01 -7.16 -5.35
C VAL A 65 -3.22 -6.44 -5.92
N VAL A 66 -3.12 -5.13 -6.10
CA VAL A 66 -4.14 -4.30 -6.74
C VAL A 66 -3.53 -3.55 -7.90
N ILE A 67 -4.19 -3.60 -9.05
CA ILE A 67 -3.79 -2.92 -10.28
C ILE A 67 -4.92 -1.95 -10.65
N PHE A 68 -4.68 -0.66 -10.45
CA PHE A 68 -5.53 0.38 -11.02
C PHE A 68 -5.13 0.60 -12.49
N SER A 69 -6.10 0.41 -13.38
CA SER A 69 -5.89 0.21 -14.81
C SER A 69 -6.91 1.01 -15.62
N LYS A 70 -6.73 1.01 -16.95
CA LYS A 70 -7.79 1.32 -17.93
C LYS A 70 -7.88 0.23 -18.98
N THR A 71 -9.07 -0.01 -19.54
CA THR A 71 -9.29 -1.07 -20.52
C THR A 71 -8.49 -0.89 -21.81
N SER A 72 -8.29 0.35 -22.26
CA SER A 72 -7.60 0.71 -23.50
C SER A 72 -6.07 0.83 -23.38
N CYS A 73 -5.48 0.40 -22.25
CA CYS A 73 -4.08 0.65 -21.91
C CYS A 73 -3.18 -0.58 -22.13
N SER A 74 -2.22 -0.48 -23.05
CA SER A 74 -1.24 -1.54 -23.35
C SER A 74 -0.28 -1.85 -22.19
N TYR A 75 0.22 -0.82 -21.50
CA TYR A 75 1.06 -0.98 -20.31
C TYR A 75 0.33 -1.69 -19.16
N CYS A 76 -0.98 -1.50 -19.07
CA CYS A 76 -1.82 -2.16 -18.08
C CYS A 76 -1.96 -3.65 -18.39
N THR A 77 -2.07 -4.01 -19.67
CA THR A 77 -2.04 -5.41 -20.12
C THR A 77 -0.69 -6.07 -19.83
N MET A 78 0.42 -5.38 -20.06
CA MET A 78 1.77 -5.86 -19.70
C MET A 78 1.87 -6.14 -18.20
N ALA A 79 1.44 -5.20 -17.35
CA ALA A 79 1.49 -5.38 -15.90
C ALA A 79 0.64 -6.57 -15.42
N LYS A 80 -0.58 -6.72 -15.95
CA LYS A 80 -1.46 -7.87 -15.68
C LYS A 80 -0.78 -9.19 -16.06
N LYS A 81 -0.17 -9.24 -17.25
CA LYS A 81 0.52 -10.43 -17.74
C LYS A 81 1.65 -10.89 -16.82
N ILE A 82 2.44 -9.96 -16.27
CA ILE A 82 3.51 -10.31 -15.31
C ILE A 82 2.95 -11.10 -14.12
N PHE A 83 1.83 -10.66 -13.54
CA PHE A 83 1.21 -11.37 -12.42
C PHE A 83 0.53 -12.67 -12.83
N GLN A 84 -0.05 -12.73 -14.04
CA GLN A 84 -0.61 -13.95 -14.63
C GLN A 84 0.48 -15.01 -14.84
N ASP A 85 1.60 -14.65 -15.46
CA ASP A 85 2.72 -15.55 -15.75
C ASP A 85 3.37 -16.09 -14.45
N MET A 86 3.30 -15.33 -13.35
CA MET A 86 3.73 -15.77 -12.02
C MET A 86 2.67 -16.59 -11.26
N ASN A 87 1.48 -16.81 -11.82
CA ASN A 87 0.36 -17.46 -11.13
C ASN A 87 -0.06 -16.75 -9.82
N VAL A 88 0.11 -15.43 -9.75
CA VAL A 88 -0.27 -14.62 -8.58
C VAL A 88 -1.67 -14.04 -8.80
N ASN A 89 -2.56 -14.21 -7.82
CA ASN A 89 -3.89 -13.60 -7.88
C ASN A 89 -3.81 -12.08 -7.63
N TYR A 90 -4.50 -11.30 -8.45
CA TYR A 90 -4.54 -9.84 -8.34
C TYR A 90 -5.95 -9.29 -8.59
N LYS A 91 -6.24 -8.16 -7.94
CA LYS A 91 -7.47 -7.40 -8.17
C LYS A 91 -7.21 -6.29 -9.19
N VAL A 92 -8.05 -6.20 -10.21
CA VAL A 92 -8.03 -5.07 -11.16
C VAL A 92 -9.17 -4.12 -10.84
N VAL A 93 -8.87 -2.82 -10.92
CA VAL A 93 -9.86 -1.75 -10.89
C VAL A 93 -9.69 -0.93 -12.15
N GLU A 94 -10.65 -1.04 -13.07
CA GLU A 94 -10.63 -0.35 -14.36
C GLU A 94 -11.30 1.02 -14.21
N LEU A 95 -10.49 2.07 -14.17
CA LEU A 95 -10.93 3.41 -13.83
C LEU A 95 -11.85 4.01 -14.89
N ASP A 96 -11.70 3.61 -16.15
CA ASP A 96 -12.53 4.07 -17.27
C ASP A 96 -13.93 3.43 -17.32
N MET A 97 -14.16 2.37 -16.56
CA MET A 97 -15.49 1.74 -16.41
C MET A 97 -16.24 2.22 -15.16
N LEU A 98 -15.59 3.02 -14.31
CA LEU A 98 -16.21 3.58 -13.11
C LEU A 98 -16.85 4.94 -13.42
N GLU A 99 -18.09 5.13 -12.98
CA GLU A 99 -18.79 6.43 -13.09
C GLU A 99 -17.96 7.58 -12.48
N TYR A 100 -17.29 7.32 -11.36
CA TYR A 100 -16.43 8.29 -10.66
C TYR A 100 -14.93 8.06 -10.91
N GLY A 101 -14.57 7.47 -12.04
CA GLY A 101 -13.19 7.11 -12.38
C GLY A 101 -12.19 8.27 -12.33
N SER A 102 -12.61 9.48 -12.69
CA SER A 102 -11.79 10.70 -12.60
C SER A 102 -11.39 11.02 -11.16
N GLN A 103 -12.31 10.86 -10.21
CA GLN A 103 -12.06 11.11 -8.79
C GLN A 103 -11.12 10.06 -8.19
N PHE A 104 -11.22 8.81 -8.65
CA PHE A 104 -10.24 7.77 -8.33
C PHE A 104 -8.84 8.12 -8.85
N GLN A 105 -8.73 8.65 -10.08
CA GLN A 105 -7.44 9.13 -10.59
C GLN A 105 -6.85 10.27 -9.77
N ASP A 106 -7.68 11.22 -9.32
CA ASP A 106 -7.24 12.32 -8.48
C ASP A 106 -6.74 11.83 -7.10
N ALA A 107 -7.45 10.86 -6.52
CA ALA A 107 -7.04 10.21 -5.29
C ALA A 107 -5.72 9.44 -5.46
N LEU A 108 -5.58 8.65 -6.53
CA LEU A 108 -4.34 7.94 -6.85
C LEU A 108 -3.18 8.90 -7.09
N TYR A 109 -3.41 10.05 -7.73
CA TYR A 109 -2.40 11.10 -7.90
C TYR A 109 -1.89 11.62 -6.56
N LYS A 110 -2.79 11.90 -5.60
CA LYS A 110 -2.40 12.33 -4.26
C LYS A 110 -1.57 11.28 -3.51
N MET A 111 -1.82 9.98 -3.76
CA MET A 111 -1.11 8.88 -3.10
C MET A 111 0.22 8.51 -3.77
N THR A 112 0.32 8.66 -5.09
CA THR A 112 1.42 8.10 -5.90
C THR A 112 2.27 9.17 -6.60
N GLY A 113 1.82 10.42 -6.59
CA GLY A 113 2.47 11.55 -7.25
C GLY A 113 2.13 11.70 -8.74
N GLU A 114 1.43 10.75 -9.35
CA GLU A 114 1.13 10.78 -10.78
C GLU A 114 -0.24 10.17 -11.15
N ARG A 115 -0.84 10.66 -12.24
CA ARG A 115 -2.17 10.21 -12.74
C ARG A 115 -2.13 9.05 -13.73
N THR A 116 -0.96 8.74 -14.28
CA THR A 116 -0.83 7.72 -15.34
C THR A 116 -1.18 6.32 -14.81
N VAL A 117 -1.66 5.45 -15.70
CA VAL A 117 -1.95 4.04 -15.39
C VAL A 117 -0.92 3.17 -16.11
N PRO A 118 -0.62 1.96 -15.61
CA PRO A 118 -1.17 1.35 -14.40
C PRO A 118 -0.54 1.89 -13.11
N ARG A 119 -1.29 1.83 -11.99
CA ARG A 119 -0.75 2.01 -10.63
C ARG A 119 -0.89 0.71 -9.85
N ILE A 120 0.25 0.15 -9.44
CA ILE A 120 0.30 -1.16 -8.81
C ILE A 120 0.63 -1.03 -7.33
N PHE A 121 -0.18 -1.68 -6.51
CA PHE A 121 0.03 -1.81 -5.07
C PHE A 121 0.22 -3.28 -4.71
N VAL A 122 1.20 -3.56 -3.87
CA VAL A 122 1.47 -4.89 -3.31
C VAL A 122 1.61 -4.78 -1.81
N ASN A 123 0.89 -5.62 -1.06
CA ASN A 123 0.89 -5.60 0.41
C ASN A 123 0.60 -4.20 1.00
N GLY A 124 -0.36 -3.47 0.43
CA GLY A 124 -0.67 -2.12 0.91
C GLY A 124 0.28 -1.01 0.45
N THR A 125 1.40 -1.35 -0.21
CA THR A 125 2.44 -0.40 -0.60
C THR A 125 2.44 -0.16 -2.10
N PHE A 126 2.57 1.11 -2.50
CA PHE A 126 2.74 1.48 -3.90
C PHE A 126 4.13 1.05 -4.40
N ILE A 127 4.19 0.21 -5.42
CA ILE A 127 5.46 -0.29 -5.99
C ILE A 127 5.86 0.41 -7.29
N GLY A 128 4.95 1.18 -7.89
CA GLY A 128 5.20 1.93 -9.13
C GLY A 128 4.21 1.61 -10.26
N GLY A 129 4.65 1.89 -11.48
CA GLY A 129 3.92 1.62 -12.72
C GLY A 129 4.29 0.29 -13.38
N ALA A 130 3.95 0.13 -14.66
CA ALA A 130 4.28 -1.07 -15.44
C ALA A 130 5.79 -1.31 -15.52
N THR A 131 6.56 -0.25 -15.81
CA THR A 131 8.02 -0.32 -15.93
C THR A 131 8.69 -0.74 -14.62
N ASP A 132 8.26 -0.16 -13.50
CA ASP A 132 8.78 -0.50 -12.17
C ASP A 132 8.45 -1.95 -11.81
N THR A 133 7.22 -2.38 -12.07
CA THR A 133 6.78 -3.76 -11.83
C THR A 133 7.58 -4.75 -12.65
N HIS A 134 7.80 -4.47 -13.95
CA HIS A 134 8.62 -5.29 -14.84
C HIS A 134 10.08 -5.37 -14.37
N ARG A 135 10.64 -4.24 -13.95
CA ARG A 135 12.00 -4.18 -13.38
C ARG A 135 12.09 -5.04 -12.12
N LEU A 136 11.17 -4.88 -11.17
CA LEU A 136 11.14 -5.68 -9.94
C LEU A 136 10.96 -7.18 -10.21
N HIS A 137 10.18 -7.54 -11.23
CA HIS A 137 10.01 -8.92 -11.66
C HIS A 137 11.32 -9.50 -12.20
N LYS A 138 11.99 -8.78 -13.12
CA LYS A 138 13.30 -9.18 -13.67
C LYS A 138 14.39 -9.30 -12.61
N GLU A 139 14.37 -8.41 -11.61
CA GLU A 139 15.30 -8.44 -10.48
C GLU A 139 14.98 -9.54 -9.44
N GLY A 140 13.89 -10.29 -9.61
CA GLY A 140 13.44 -11.30 -8.64
C GLY A 140 12.90 -10.73 -7.32
N LYS A 141 12.67 -9.41 -7.25
CA LYS A 141 12.24 -8.69 -6.04
C LYS A 141 10.73 -8.62 -5.89
N LEU A 142 9.97 -8.83 -6.97
CA LEU A 142 8.51 -8.75 -6.94
C LEU A 142 7.87 -9.90 -6.14
N LEU A 143 8.34 -11.14 -6.33
CA LEU A 143 7.78 -12.32 -5.67
C LEU A 143 7.92 -12.29 -4.14
N PRO A 144 9.06 -11.87 -3.55
CA PRO A 144 9.17 -11.65 -2.10
C PRO A 144 8.11 -10.70 -1.53
N LEU A 145 7.80 -9.59 -2.23
CA LEU A 145 6.79 -8.64 -1.78
C LEU A 145 5.39 -9.25 -1.74
N VAL A 146 5.07 -10.03 -2.78
CA VAL A 146 3.80 -10.77 -2.87
C VAL A 146 3.72 -11.81 -1.74
N HIS A 147 4.80 -12.55 -1.51
CA HIS A 147 4.83 -13.58 -0.46
C HIS A 147 4.57 -13.00 0.94
N GLN A 148 5.17 -11.84 1.26
CA GLN A 148 4.98 -11.18 2.55
C GLN A 148 3.51 -10.84 2.84
N CYS A 149 2.75 -10.45 1.81
CA CYS A 149 1.33 -10.18 1.98
C CYS A 149 0.54 -11.43 2.38
N TYR A 150 0.81 -12.58 1.76
CA TYR A 150 0.13 -13.83 2.13
C TYR A 150 0.50 -14.32 3.52
N LEU A 151 1.71 -13.99 4.00
CA LEU A 151 2.10 -14.30 5.38
C LEU A 151 1.35 -13.42 6.39
N LYS A 152 1.20 -12.12 6.13
CA LYS A 152 0.48 -11.18 7.03
C LYS A 152 -1.02 -11.43 7.09
N LYS A 153 -1.62 -11.95 6.01
CA LYS A 153 -3.05 -12.29 5.98
C LYS A 153 -3.38 -13.63 6.61
N ARG A 154 -2.38 -14.42 7.03
CA ARG A 154 -2.65 -15.56 7.91
C ARG A 154 -2.98 -14.98 9.28
N PRO A 155 -4.23 -15.12 9.77
CA PRO A 155 -4.50 -14.75 11.15
C PRO A 155 -3.58 -15.59 12.03
N ASP A 156 -2.91 -14.94 12.98
CA ASP A 156 -1.96 -15.51 13.93
C ASP A 156 -2.60 -16.55 14.89
N ASN A 157 -3.81 -17.04 14.58
CA ASN A 157 -4.55 -18.06 15.31
C ASN A 157 -4.31 -19.49 14.79
N VAL A 158 -3.41 -19.69 13.83
CA VAL A 158 -3.00 -21.03 13.35
C VAL A 158 -1.55 -21.35 13.76
N SER A 159 -1.14 -20.98 14.97
CA SER A 159 0.14 -21.45 15.54
C SER A 159 0.01 -22.20 16.87
N PHE A 160 -1.21 -22.42 17.39
CA PHE A 160 -1.41 -23.25 18.59
C PHE A 160 -2.30 -24.49 18.40
N LYS A 161 -3.04 -24.60 17.29
CA LYS A 161 -3.87 -25.79 17.01
C LYS A 161 -3.26 -26.81 16.04
N ARG A 162 -1.97 -26.68 15.71
CA ARG A 162 -1.20 -27.76 15.03
C ARG A 162 -0.23 -28.48 15.99
N LEU A 163 -0.59 -28.54 17.28
CA LEU A 163 0.03 -29.41 18.28
C LEU A 163 -0.92 -30.53 18.76
N GLN A 164 -2.06 -30.74 18.11
CA GLN A 164 -2.94 -31.89 18.37
C GLN A 164 -2.93 -32.96 17.26
N ASP A 165 -1.83 -33.04 16.49
CA ASP A 165 -1.44 -34.28 15.80
C ASP A 165 -0.43 -35.12 16.62
N ILE A 166 -0.30 -34.82 17.92
CA ILE A 166 0.39 -35.68 18.88
C ILE A 166 -0.37 -37.01 19.05
N THR A 167 -1.69 -37.03 18.82
CA THR A 167 -2.50 -38.25 18.92
C THR A 167 -2.13 -39.27 17.84
N VAL A 168 -1.87 -38.84 16.59
CA VAL A 168 -1.49 -39.78 15.50
C VAL A 168 -0.12 -40.40 15.75
N ARG A 169 0.86 -39.64 16.28
CA ARG A 169 2.18 -40.17 16.65
C ARG A 169 2.13 -41.11 17.86
N ARG A 170 1.24 -40.87 18.84
CA ARG A 170 1.10 -41.75 20.02
C ARG A 170 0.43 -43.09 19.67
N THR A 171 -0.44 -43.12 18.66
CA THR A 171 -1.03 -44.36 18.17
C THR A 171 -0.03 -45.15 17.31
N TYR A 172 0.74 -44.48 16.46
CA TYR A 172 1.78 -45.14 15.63
C TYR A 172 2.90 -45.77 16.45
N LEU A 173 3.37 -45.11 17.53
CA LEU A 173 4.42 -45.66 18.39
C LEU A 173 3.94 -46.83 19.26
N LYS A 174 2.65 -46.84 19.65
CA LYS A 174 2.03 -48.01 20.31
C LYS A 174 1.84 -49.19 19.36
N PHE A 175 1.57 -48.93 18.08
CA PHE A 175 1.38 -49.99 17.08
C PHE A 175 2.71 -50.64 16.68
N LEU A 176 3.79 -49.86 16.53
CA LEU A 176 5.11 -50.38 16.14
C LEU A 176 5.84 -51.13 17.27
N CYS A 177 5.57 -50.80 18.54
CA CYS A 177 6.14 -51.51 19.69
C CYS A 177 5.59 -52.96 19.81
N SER A 178 4.36 -53.22 19.34
CA SER A 178 3.73 -54.54 19.41
C SER A 178 4.15 -55.50 18.29
N ILE A 179 4.85 -55.01 17.25
CA ILE A 179 5.28 -55.81 16.09
C ILE A 179 6.76 -56.22 16.18
N TYR A 180 7.58 -55.47 16.92
CA TYR A 180 9.05 -55.63 16.91
C TYR A 180 9.70 -56.06 18.24
N LEU A 181 8.92 -56.38 19.28
CA LEU A 181 9.45 -57.00 20.50
C LEU A 181 9.01 -58.47 20.56
N PRO A 182 9.88 -59.42 20.16
CA PRO A 182 9.65 -60.83 20.44
C PRO A 182 9.81 -61.10 21.96
N VAL A 183 8.96 -62.00 22.45
CA VAL A 183 8.93 -62.56 23.82
C VAL A 183 10.22 -63.29 24.14
#